data_AF-A0A914DJQ4-F1
#
_entry.id   AF-A0A914DJQ4-F1
#
_cell.length_a   1.000
_cell.length_b   1.000
_cell.length_c   1.000
_cell.angle_alpha   90.00
_cell.angle_beta   90.00
_cell.angle_gamma   90.00
#
_symmetry.space_group_name_H-M   'P 1'
#
loop_
_entity.id
_entity.type
_entity.pdbx_description
1 polymer ?
#
loop_
_entity_poly.entity_id
_entity_poly.type
_entity_poly.pdbx_seq_one_letter_code
_entity_poly.pdbx_strand_id
1 'polypeptide(L)'
;MKYAWLSPIASAIWSVICSLLWCTLTTAPLEIISSYFSIVMSFTLSAFIEGLSEPFAILCMKLGENAHYAIGQSMLVFLQKFFVLFFILFLRIEPITAFCVAQIAASLSYFFFYVWKMLHISFVGMWPRFSGYERKHLEILRSITIHSVMKQLLTEGAGFVMSFTNLLTLKQQAVYDAVERLGSLVARIILAPLEESASNYFQANLKREGTLPKSELRKTIDTFVSLLRQVFISGLVICVFSIPYSKLAVNIFGGPLLVENRGAPMLMLYAVYLVIIAINGITECFAFSSMNHSQINDHRNFLFKSSIGHLVVNLTLPIFMGPFGFIIAKCIDMVVRIWYSYNHITKWLKDETPSIFSVVPSFNLVIMLIFSFLVTSISLLLFGSTDGYIHTGAHLAVGGTMFLLVAWHLYFSEQLFTKREHERIE
;
A
#
# COMPACT_ATOMS: atom_id res chain seq x y z
N MET A 1 -20.07 3.95 22.32
CA MET A 1 -21.06 4.75 21.58
C MET A 1 -20.85 6.25 21.75
N LYS A 2 -20.79 6.84 22.96
CA LYS A 2 -20.55 8.29 23.13
C LYS A 2 -19.36 8.83 22.32
N TYR A 3 -18.20 8.18 22.39
CA TYR A 3 -17.00 8.58 21.63
C TYR A 3 -17.13 8.38 20.11
N ALA A 4 -17.97 7.45 19.64
CA ALA A 4 -18.16 7.22 18.20
C ALA A 4 -18.86 8.41 17.53
N TRP A 5 -19.74 9.10 18.26
CA TRP A 5 -20.40 10.32 17.80
C TRP A 5 -19.49 11.56 17.73
N LEU A 6 -18.23 11.47 18.18
CA LEU A 6 -17.23 12.47 17.85
C LEU A 6 -16.77 12.35 16.39
N SER A 7 -16.96 11.19 15.73
CA SER A 7 -16.54 10.97 14.35
C SER A 7 -17.26 11.90 13.35
N PRO A 8 -18.61 12.03 13.33
CA PRO A 8 -19.28 12.98 12.44
C PRO A 8 -18.85 14.43 12.66
N ILE A 9 -18.62 14.83 13.92
CA ILE A 9 -18.15 16.19 14.26
C ILE A 9 -16.74 16.40 13.72
N ALA A 10 -15.84 15.45 13.94
CA ALA A 10 -14.48 15.50 13.42
C ALA A 10 -14.49 15.52 11.89
N SER A 11 -15.31 14.69 11.23
CA SER A 11 -15.46 14.68 9.77
C SER A 11 -15.96 16.01 9.24
N ALA A 12 -16.95 16.64 9.89
CA ALA A 12 -17.42 17.97 9.51
C ALA A 12 -16.30 19.04 9.60
N ILE A 13 -15.56 19.04 10.69
CA ILE A 13 -14.45 19.99 10.89
C ILE A 13 -13.34 19.76 9.84
N TRP A 14 -12.92 18.50 9.67
CA TRP A 14 -11.85 18.15 8.73
C TRP A 14 -12.25 18.36 7.28
N SER A 15 -13.49 18.04 6.89
CA SER A 15 -13.98 18.26 5.53
C SER A 15 -13.97 19.76 5.19
N VAL A 16 -14.39 20.64 6.10
CA VAL A 16 -14.32 22.10 5.93
C VAL A 16 -12.87 22.57 5.82
N ILE A 17 -11.99 22.16 6.74
CA ILE A 17 -10.57 22.54 6.72
C ILE A 17 -9.91 22.09 5.42
N CYS A 18 -10.10 20.84 5.02
CA CYS A 18 -9.50 20.30 3.79
C CYS A 18 -10.04 21.00 2.55
N SER A 19 -11.34 21.34 2.52
CA SER A 19 -11.95 22.09 1.41
C SER A 19 -11.39 23.51 1.30
N LEU A 20 -11.19 24.19 2.44
CA LEU A 20 -10.55 25.50 2.48
C LEU A 20 -9.09 25.44 2.02
N LEU A 21 -8.33 24.46 2.51
CA LEU A 21 -6.95 24.23 2.07
C LEU A 21 -6.89 23.93 0.57
N TRP A 22 -7.81 23.12 0.06
CA TRP A 22 -7.90 22.83 -1.37
C TRP A 22 -8.16 24.11 -2.18
N CYS A 23 -9.20 24.87 -1.85
CA CYS A 23 -9.53 26.11 -2.56
C CYS A 23 -8.45 27.20 -2.49
N THR A 24 -7.63 27.22 -1.44
CA THR A 24 -6.60 28.25 -1.24
C THR A 24 -5.24 27.87 -1.80
N LEU A 25 -4.84 26.60 -1.69
CA LEU A 25 -3.51 26.13 -2.09
C LEU A 25 -3.46 25.59 -3.52
N THR A 26 -4.60 25.30 -4.14
CA THR A 26 -4.66 24.78 -5.51
C THR A 26 -5.23 25.81 -6.48
N THR A 27 -4.71 25.83 -7.71
CA THR A 27 -5.24 26.67 -8.78
C THR A 27 -6.19 25.87 -9.66
N ALA A 28 -7.44 26.34 -9.78
CA ALA A 28 -8.43 25.73 -10.65
C ALA A 28 -7.99 25.78 -12.12
N PRO A 29 -8.06 24.66 -12.87
CA PRO A 29 -7.88 24.69 -14.32
C PRO A 29 -8.93 25.61 -14.97
N LEU A 30 -8.52 26.33 -16.03
CA LEU A 30 -9.40 27.29 -16.74
C LEU A 30 -10.69 26.65 -17.23
N GLU A 31 -10.64 25.38 -17.61
CA GLU A 31 -11.78 24.60 -18.12
C GLU A 31 -12.88 24.38 -17.07
N ILE A 32 -12.54 24.38 -15.78
CA ILE A 32 -13.45 23.97 -14.70
C ILE A 32 -13.71 25.13 -13.71
N ILE A 33 -13.13 26.30 -13.96
CA ILE A 33 -13.09 27.41 -13.00
C ILE A 33 -14.48 27.84 -12.51
N SER A 34 -15.50 27.83 -13.38
CA SER A 34 -16.88 28.20 -13.04
C SER A 34 -17.58 27.19 -12.12
N SER A 35 -17.21 25.91 -12.23
CA SER A 35 -17.83 24.80 -11.50
C SER A 35 -16.95 24.31 -10.34
N TYR A 36 -15.76 24.89 -10.17
CA TYR A 36 -14.73 24.41 -9.24
C TYR A 36 -15.20 24.37 -7.80
N PHE A 37 -15.86 25.43 -7.33
CA PHE A 37 -16.39 25.49 -5.97
C PHE A 37 -17.47 24.41 -5.74
N SER A 38 -18.38 24.22 -6.70
CA SER A 38 -19.43 23.20 -6.63
C SER A 38 -18.86 21.78 -6.59
N ILE A 39 -17.78 21.53 -7.32
CA ILE A 39 -17.05 20.25 -7.29
C ILE A 39 -16.50 20.00 -5.89
N VAL A 40 -15.74 20.95 -5.33
CA VAL A 40 -15.15 20.81 -4.00
C VAL A 40 -16.24 20.57 -2.95
N MET A 41 -17.32 21.37 -2.97
CA MET A 41 -18.44 21.23 -2.04
C MET A 41 -19.15 19.86 -2.15
N SER A 42 -19.18 19.26 -3.34
CA SER A 42 -19.76 17.93 -3.53
C SER A 42 -18.98 16.85 -2.77
N PHE A 43 -17.64 16.94 -2.76
CA PHE A 43 -16.78 16.06 -1.95
C PHE A 43 -16.91 16.34 -0.46
N THR A 44 -17.00 17.61 -0.05
CA THR A 44 -17.26 17.98 1.35
C THR A 44 -18.56 17.35 1.86
N LEU A 45 -19.62 17.44 1.04
CA LEU A 45 -20.93 16.89 1.37
C LEU A 45 -20.89 15.35 1.45
N SER A 46 -20.26 14.70 0.46
CA SER A 46 -20.07 13.24 0.45
C SER A 46 -19.31 12.76 1.69
N ALA A 47 -18.18 13.39 2.03
CA ALA A 47 -17.40 13.05 3.23
C ALA A 47 -18.18 13.25 4.54
N PHE A 48 -19.01 14.30 4.61
CA PHE A 48 -19.88 14.54 5.76
C PHE A 48 -20.95 13.44 5.91
N ILE A 49 -21.60 13.04 4.81
CA ILE A 49 -22.61 11.96 4.81
C ILE A 49 -21.99 10.62 5.23
N GLU A 50 -20.78 10.32 4.75
CA GLU A 50 -20.02 9.14 5.19
C GLU A 50 -19.70 9.22 6.68
N GLY A 51 -19.25 10.38 7.16
CA GLY A 51 -18.98 10.64 8.57
C GLY A 51 -20.21 10.44 9.48
N LEU A 52 -21.42 10.76 9.02
CA LEU A 52 -22.67 10.48 9.74
C LEU A 52 -22.96 8.98 9.88
N SER A 53 -22.42 8.16 8.98
CA SER A 53 -22.63 6.71 8.95
C SER A 53 -21.67 5.96 9.89
N GLU A 54 -20.51 6.57 10.22
CA GLU A 54 -19.44 5.97 11.04
C GLU A 54 -19.89 5.45 12.42
N PRO A 55 -20.72 6.17 13.22
CA PRO A 55 -21.19 5.65 14.49
C PRO A 55 -21.94 4.32 14.35
N PHE A 56 -22.67 4.12 13.25
CA PHE A 56 -23.41 2.90 12.96
C PHE A 56 -22.47 1.78 12.49
N ALA A 57 -21.47 2.11 11.67
CA ALA A 57 -20.43 1.18 11.27
C ALA A 57 -19.65 0.62 12.48
N ILE A 58 -19.22 1.51 13.39
CA ILE A 58 -18.54 1.14 14.64
C ILE A 58 -19.44 0.27 15.54
N LEU A 59 -20.74 0.56 15.58
CA LEU A 59 -21.68 -0.27 16.33
C LEU A 59 -21.78 -1.69 15.78
N CYS A 60 -21.82 -1.87 14.45
CA CYS A 60 -21.82 -3.20 13.83
C CYS A 60 -20.60 -4.00 14.27
N MET A 61 -19.41 -3.41 14.22
CA MET A 61 -18.18 -4.06 14.70
C MET A 61 -18.27 -4.42 16.19
N LYS A 62 -18.82 -3.53 17.02
CA LYS A 62 -18.98 -3.79 18.46
C LYS A 62 -19.95 -4.95 18.74
N LEU A 63 -20.96 -5.15 17.90
CA LEU A 63 -21.92 -6.25 18.00
C LEU A 63 -21.40 -7.57 17.41
N GLY A 64 -20.16 -7.61 16.90
CA GLY A 64 -19.58 -8.79 16.25
C GLY A 64 -20.02 -8.98 14.80
N GLU A 65 -20.76 -8.03 14.23
CA GLU A 65 -21.29 -8.06 12.87
C GLU A 65 -20.25 -7.58 11.84
N ASN A 66 -19.05 -8.15 11.87
CA ASN A 66 -17.92 -7.75 11.02
C ASN A 66 -18.23 -7.93 9.52
N ALA A 67 -19.07 -8.92 9.17
CA ALA A 67 -19.53 -9.12 7.80
C ALA A 67 -20.33 -7.92 7.27
N HIS A 68 -21.22 -7.36 8.08
CA HIS A 68 -22.03 -6.20 7.69
C HIS A 68 -21.19 -4.93 7.55
N TYR A 69 -20.16 -4.77 8.40
CA TYR A 69 -19.18 -3.72 8.22
C TYR A 69 -18.44 -3.84 6.88
N ALA A 70 -17.94 -5.05 6.56
CA ALA A 70 -17.25 -5.31 5.30
C ALA A 70 -18.16 -5.11 4.07
N ILE A 71 -19.42 -5.54 4.15
CA ILE A 71 -20.43 -5.34 3.09
C ILE A 71 -20.68 -3.86 2.88
N GLY A 72 -20.91 -3.08 3.94
CA GLY A 72 -21.15 -1.64 3.83
C GLY A 72 -19.99 -0.92 3.17
N GLN A 73 -18.76 -1.18 3.60
CA GLN A 73 -17.54 -0.58 3.02
C GLN A 73 -17.35 -0.98 1.55
N SER A 74 -17.56 -2.26 1.23
CA SER A 74 -17.45 -2.75 -0.15
C SER A 74 -18.51 -2.14 -1.05
N MET A 75 -19.75 -1.99 -0.55
CA MET A 75 -20.87 -1.36 -1.26
C MET A 75 -20.57 0.11 -1.55
N LEU A 76 -20.01 0.87 -0.60
CA LEU A 76 -19.63 2.26 -0.82
C LEU A 76 -18.65 2.39 -2.00
N VAL A 77 -17.53 1.67 -1.94
CA VAL A 77 -16.49 1.75 -2.98
C VAL A 77 -17.02 1.26 -4.33
N PHE A 78 -17.80 0.18 -4.34
CA PHE A 78 -18.40 -0.35 -5.56
C PHE A 78 -19.38 0.66 -6.18
N LEU A 79 -20.30 1.22 -5.39
CA LEU A 79 -21.31 2.16 -5.87
C LEU A 79 -20.70 3.47 -6.36
N GLN A 80 -19.62 3.95 -5.74
CA GLN A 80 -18.87 5.10 -6.26
C GLN A 80 -18.42 4.86 -7.71
N LYS A 81 -17.89 3.66 -8.04
CA LYS A 81 -17.44 3.36 -9.41
C LYS A 81 -18.60 3.04 -10.35
N PHE A 82 -19.58 2.28 -9.86
CA PHE A 82 -20.76 1.92 -10.63
C PHE A 82 -21.56 3.16 -11.05
N PHE A 83 -21.84 4.09 -10.14
CA PHE A 83 -22.58 5.31 -10.47
C PHE A 83 -21.80 6.22 -11.41
N VAL A 84 -20.47 6.36 -11.26
CA VAL A 84 -19.65 7.10 -12.24
C VAL A 84 -19.84 6.51 -13.64
N LEU A 85 -19.66 5.19 -13.77
CA LEU A 85 -19.79 4.51 -15.06
C LEU A 85 -21.22 4.62 -15.61
N PHE A 86 -22.22 4.47 -14.74
CA PHE A 86 -23.63 4.54 -15.11
C PHE A 86 -24.00 5.93 -15.65
N PHE A 87 -23.58 6.99 -14.96
CA PHE A 87 -23.86 8.37 -15.36
C PHE A 87 -23.13 8.75 -16.65
N ILE A 88 -21.90 8.28 -16.85
CA ILE A 88 -21.14 8.54 -18.09
C ILE A 88 -21.76 7.78 -19.28
N LEU A 89 -22.03 6.47 -19.13
CA LEU A 89 -22.45 5.64 -20.26
C LEU A 89 -23.94 5.80 -20.60
N PHE A 90 -24.82 5.82 -19.60
CA PHE A 90 -26.27 5.80 -19.82
C PHE A 90 -26.88 7.20 -19.81
N LEU A 91 -26.45 8.06 -18.89
CA LEU A 91 -26.98 9.44 -18.79
C LEU A 91 -26.17 10.46 -19.60
N ARG A 92 -25.02 10.07 -20.15
CA ARG A 92 -24.11 10.94 -20.93
C ARG A 92 -23.75 12.24 -20.21
N ILE A 93 -23.62 12.17 -18.88
CA ILE A 93 -23.18 13.29 -18.05
C ILE A 93 -21.67 13.48 -18.26
N GLU A 94 -21.21 14.74 -18.24
CA GLU A 94 -19.79 15.06 -18.30
C GLU A 94 -19.00 14.34 -17.20
N PRO A 95 -17.81 13.75 -17.48
CA PRO A 95 -17.12 12.87 -16.54
C PRO A 95 -16.88 13.47 -15.14
N ILE A 96 -16.57 14.76 -15.04
CA ILE A 96 -16.28 15.42 -13.76
C ILE A 96 -17.56 15.59 -12.92
N THR A 97 -18.64 16.04 -13.54
CA THR A 97 -19.93 16.21 -12.85
C THR A 97 -20.53 14.84 -12.50
N ALA A 98 -20.41 13.86 -13.40
CA ALA A 98 -20.75 12.46 -13.12
C ALA A 98 -20.00 11.94 -11.89
N PHE A 99 -18.71 12.28 -11.75
CA PHE A 99 -17.92 11.91 -10.57
C PHE A 99 -18.47 12.52 -9.29
N CYS A 100 -18.75 13.82 -9.26
CA CYS A 100 -19.31 14.49 -8.08
C CYS A 100 -20.66 13.91 -7.64
N VAL A 101 -21.57 13.72 -8.59
CA VAL A 101 -22.92 13.19 -8.29
C VAL A 101 -22.84 11.74 -7.84
N ALA A 102 -21.96 10.93 -8.45
CA ALA A 102 -21.75 9.54 -8.06
C ALA A 102 -21.21 9.39 -6.63
N GLN A 103 -20.30 10.29 -6.21
CA GLN A 103 -19.79 10.30 -4.84
C GLN A 103 -20.92 10.52 -3.83
N ILE A 104 -21.73 11.57 -4.03
CA ILE A 104 -22.88 11.86 -3.14
C ILE A 104 -23.88 10.71 -3.13
N ALA A 105 -24.23 10.17 -4.30
CA ALA A 105 -25.20 9.07 -4.42
C ALA A 105 -24.71 7.79 -3.71
N ALA A 106 -23.42 7.48 -3.81
CA ALA A 106 -22.82 6.34 -3.11
C ALA A 106 -22.79 6.57 -1.58
N SER A 107 -22.38 7.75 -1.11
CA SER A 107 -22.40 8.10 0.31
C SER A 107 -23.81 8.05 0.91
N LEU A 108 -24.83 8.51 0.17
CA LEU A 108 -26.24 8.39 0.58
C LEU A 108 -26.69 6.93 0.66
N SER A 109 -26.35 6.11 -0.34
CA SER A 109 -26.67 4.69 -0.34
C SER A 109 -26.04 3.96 0.85
N TYR A 110 -24.79 4.32 1.19
CA TYR A 110 -24.08 3.84 2.37
C TYR A 110 -24.75 4.25 3.68
N PHE A 111 -25.17 5.52 3.79
CA PHE A 111 -25.91 6.01 4.96
C PHE A 111 -27.24 5.27 5.14
N PHE A 112 -28.03 5.14 4.08
CA PHE A 112 -29.32 4.43 4.13
C PHE A 112 -29.17 2.96 4.47
N PHE A 113 -28.11 2.29 3.98
CA PHE A 113 -27.79 0.91 4.35
C PHE A 113 -27.63 0.75 5.87
N TYR A 114 -26.84 1.61 6.50
CA TYR A 114 -26.65 1.55 7.96
C TYR A 114 -27.90 1.94 8.74
N VAL A 115 -28.63 2.98 8.31
CA VAL A 115 -29.89 3.36 8.96
C VAL A 115 -30.89 2.22 8.90
N TRP A 116 -31.07 1.58 7.74
CA TRP A 116 -31.94 0.43 7.56
C TRP A 116 -31.54 -0.72 8.50
N LYS A 117 -30.24 -1.06 8.55
CA LYS A 117 -29.76 -2.11 9.46
C LYS A 117 -30.03 -1.78 10.92
N MET A 118 -29.90 -0.52 11.32
CA MET A 118 -30.08 -0.08 12.70
C MET A 118 -31.53 -0.04 13.15
N LEU A 119 -32.48 0.15 12.22
CA LEU A 119 -33.90 -0.02 12.52
C LEU A 119 -34.23 -1.45 12.99
N HIS A 120 -33.46 -2.45 12.56
CA HIS A 120 -33.67 -3.86 12.94
C HIS A 120 -33.03 -4.28 14.28
N ILE A 121 -32.03 -3.54 14.78
CA ILE A 121 -31.22 -3.94 15.96
C ILE A 121 -31.74 -3.33 17.29
N SER A 122 -32.76 -2.48 17.24
CA SER A 122 -33.30 -1.63 18.33
C SER A 122 -32.59 -0.27 18.46
N PHE A 123 -33.40 0.79 18.37
CA PHE A 123 -33.00 2.19 18.26
C PHE A 123 -32.63 2.86 19.61
N VAL A 124 -33.01 2.24 20.72
CA VAL A 124 -33.03 2.89 22.05
C VAL A 124 -31.63 2.87 22.67
N GLY A 125 -31.02 4.05 22.79
CA GLY A 125 -29.69 4.24 23.39
C GLY A 125 -28.56 4.52 22.40
N MET A 126 -28.87 4.59 21.10
CA MET A 126 -27.90 4.85 20.04
C MET A 126 -27.61 6.33 19.78
N TRP A 127 -28.49 7.23 20.24
CA TRP A 127 -28.35 8.67 20.02
C TRP A 127 -27.15 9.27 20.75
N PRO A 128 -26.53 10.32 20.18
CA PRO A 128 -25.35 10.95 20.75
C PRO A 128 -25.60 11.43 22.19
N ARG A 129 -24.71 11.03 23.10
CA ARG A 129 -24.59 11.63 24.43
C ARG A 129 -23.27 12.38 24.49
N PHE A 130 -23.33 13.71 24.49
CA PHE A 130 -22.15 14.58 24.46
C PHE A 130 -21.61 14.95 25.85
N SER A 131 -22.00 14.22 26.90
CA SER A 131 -21.58 14.47 28.28
C SER A 131 -20.76 13.31 28.87
N GLY A 132 -19.94 13.62 29.88
CA GLY A 132 -19.17 12.63 30.63
C GLY A 132 -17.98 12.04 29.87
N TYR A 133 -17.28 12.83 29.06
CA TYR A 133 -16.02 12.40 28.43
C TYR A 133 -14.88 12.38 29.45
N GLU A 134 -14.16 11.26 29.52
CA GLU A 134 -13.00 11.14 30.39
C GLU A 134 -11.74 11.60 29.68
N ARG A 135 -10.92 12.41 30.37
CA ARG A 135 -9.68 12.96 29.80
C ARG A 135 -8.75 11.89 29.25
N LYS A 136 -8.58 10.77 29.98
CA LYS A 136 -7.74 9.63 29.56
C LYS A 136 -8.12 9.09 28.18
N HIS A 137 -9.41 8.92 27.91
CA HIS A 137 -9.88 8.40 26.61
C HIS A 137 -9.72 9.43 25.49
N LEU A 138 -9.93 10.73 25.79
CA LEU A 138 -9.68 11.80 24.82
C LEU A 138 -8.20 11.93 24.46
N GLU A 139 -7.29 11.74 25.43
CA GLU A 139 -5.85 11.72 25.19
C GLU A 139 -5.43 10.56 24.28
N ILE A 140 -6.01 9.37 24.49
CA ILE A 140 -5.79 8.22 23.60
C ILE A 140 -6.31 8.52 22.18
N LEU A 141 -7.53 9.04 22.05
CA LEU A 141 -8.10 9.42 20.75
C LEU A 141 -7.24 10.47 20.04
N ARG A 142 -6.76 11.48 20.77
CA ARG A 142 -5.84 12.49 20.24
C ARG A 142 -4.54 11.86 19.74
N SER A 143 -3.93 10.97 20.52
CA SER A 143 -2.70 10.27 20.16
C SER A 143 -2.88 9.43 18.88
N ILE A 144 -3.96 8.65 18.80
CA ILE A 144 -4.29 7.82 17.62
C ILE A 144 -4.59 8.70 16.40
N THR A 145 -5.29 9.82 16.59
CA THR A 145 -5.60 10.76 15.50
C THR A 145 -4.33 11.37 14.93
N ILE A 146 -3.43 11.89 15.79
CA ILE A 146 -2.14 12.45 15.35
C ILE A 146 -1.33 11.38 14.61
N HIS A 147 -1.29 10.15 15.15
CA HIS A 147 -0.60 9.04 14.51
C HIS A 147 -1.17 8.72 13.12
N SER A 148 -2.50 8.76 12.97
CA SER A 148 -3.19 8.52 11.70
C SER A 148 -2.88 9.60 10.66
N VAL A 149 -2.87 10.88 11.07
CA VAL A 149 -2.47 11.99 10.18
C VAL A 149 -1.01 11.85 9.74
N MET A 150 -0.10 11.49 10.65
CA MET A 150 1.30 11.25 10.29
C MET A 150 1.45 10.09 9.31
N LYS A 151 0.71 8.99 9.54
CA LYS A 151 0.68 7.85 8.61
C LYS A 151 0.13 8.25 7.24
N GLN A 152 -0.88 9.13 7.20
CA GLN A 152 -1.42 9.65 5.95
C GLN A 152 -0.37 10.45 5.17
N LEU A 153 0.38 11.34 5.84
CA LEU A 153 1.47 12.11 5.22
C LEU A 153 2.60 11.20 4.70
N LEU A 154 2.93 10.12 5.42
CA LEU A 154 3.91 9.13 4.99
C LEU A 154 3.48 8.38 3.73
N THR A 155 2.21 7.96 3.70
CA THR A 155 1.71 7.05 2.67
C THR A 155 1.33 7.81 1.41
N GLU A 156 0.69 8.97 1.57
CA GLU A 156 0.15 9.80 0.48
C GLU A 156 0.98 11.07 0.24
N GLY A 157 2.22 11.13 0.74
CA GLY A 157 3.12 12.28 0.58
C GLY A 157 3.27 12.73 -0.87
N ALA A 158 3.44 11.78 -1.79
CA ALA A 158 3.48 12.06 -3.23
C ALA A 158 2.16 12.65 -3.75
N GLY A 159 1.01 12.15 -3.28
CA GLY A 159 -0.31 12.67 -3.61
C GLY A 159 -0.49 14.13 -3.17
N PHE A 160 -0.03 14.46 -1.96
CA PHE A 160 -0.04 15.85 -1.48
C PHE A 160 0.85 16.76 -2.31
N VAL A 161 2.08 16.34 -2.63
CA VAL A 161 2.98 17.12 -3.49
C VAL A 161 2.35 17.32 -4.88
N MET A 162 1.83 16.28 -5.51
CA MET A 162 1.16 16.41 -6.82
C MET A 162 -0.07 17.34 -6.79
N SER A 163 -0.82 17.34 -5.68
CA SER A 163 -2.04 18.13 -5.55
C SER A 163 -1.76 19.62 -5.28
N PHE A 164 -0.79 19.91 -4.42
CA PHE A 164 -0.52 21.27 -3.93
C PHE A 164 0.67 21.96 -4.61
N THR A 165 1.33 21.28 -5.55
CA THR A 165 2.45 21.86 -6.31
C THR A 165 2.24 21.69 -7.80
N ASN A 166 2.71 22.66 -8.58
CA ASN A 166 2.69 22.59 -10.04
C ASN A 166 3.95 21.91 -10.60
N LEU A 167 4.54 20.97 -9.84
CA LEU A 167 5.78 20.28 -10.23
C LEU A 167 5.57 19.31 -11.40
N LEU A 168 4.39 18.70 -11.50
CA LEU A 168 4.03 17.76 -12.55
C LEU A 168 2.81 18.20 -13.34
N THR A 169 2.82 17.93 -14.63
CA THR A 169 1.64 18.07 -15.49
C THR A 169 0.54 17.06 -15.12
N LEU A 170 -0.73 17.38 -15.39
CA LEU A 170 -1.86 16.47 -15.11
C LEU A 170 -1.68 15.09 -15.74
N LYS A 171 -1.10 15.01 -16.95
CA LYS A 171 -0.79 13.74 -17.63
C LYS A 171 0.22 12.91 -16.83
N GLN A 172 1.29 13.55 -16.35
CA GLN A 172 2.31 12.89 -15.54
C GLN A 172 1.76 12.40 -14.19
N GLN A 173 0.89 13.20 -13.55
CA GLN A 173 0.21 12.79 -12.32
C GLN A 173 -0.68 11.57 -12.54
N ALA A 174 -1.48 11.58 -13.62
CA ALA A 174 -2.34 10.45 -13.98
C ALA A 174 -1.54 9.16 -14.26
N VAL A 175 -0.41 9.27 -14.96
CA VAL A 175 0.47 8.12 -15.24
C VAL A 175 1.08 7.58 -13.96
N TYR A 176 1.58 8.45 -13.07
CA TYR A 176 2.14 8.02 -11.80
C TYR A 176 1.09 7.35 -10.91
N ASP A 177 -0.10 7.94 -10.76
CA ASP A 177 -1.19 7.35 -9.96
C ASP A 177 -1.64 5.99 -10.53
N ALA A 178 -1.72 5.86 -11.86
CA ALA A 178 -2.01 4.58 -12.51
C ALA A 178 -0.93 3.52 -12.24
N VAL A 179 0.34 3.87 -12.38
CA VAL A 179 1.47 2.96 -12.10
C VAL A 179 1.55 2.59 -10.63
N GLU A 180 1.34 3.53 -9.71
CA GLU A 180 1.31 3.29 -8.28
C GLU A 180 0.21 2.29 -7.89
N ARG A 181 -1.00 2.47 -8.44
CA ARG A 181 -2.13 1.55 -8.19
C ARG A 181 -1.87 0.15 -8.76
N LEU A 182 -1.32 0.07 -9.97
CA LEU A 182 -0.99 -1.20 -10.61
C LEU A 182 0.13 -1.93 -9.87
N GLY A 183 1.23 -1.23 -9.56
CA GLY A 183 2.39 -1.79 -8.89
C GLY A 183 2.11 -2.19 -7.45
N SER A 184 1.39 -1.35 -6.68
CA SER A 184 1.06 -1.65 -5.28
C SER A 184 0.12 -2.85 -5.13
N LEU A 185 -0.58 -3.28 -6.18
CA LEU A 185 -1.43 -4.47 -6.16
C LEU A 185 -0.63 -5.72 -5.77
N VAL A 186 0.59 -5.85 -6.30
CA VAL A 186 1.48 -6.98 -5.98
C VAL A 186 1.84 -6.97 -4.49
N ALA A 187 2.18 -5.80 -3.94
CA ALA A 187 2.45 -5.66 -2.51
C ALA A 187 1.23 -6.01 -1.67
N ARG A 188 0.02 -5.59 -2.06
CA ARG A 188 -1.22 -5.83 -1.32
C ARG A 188 -1.68 -7.28 -1.35
N ILE A 189 -1.56 -7.96 -2.49
CA ILE A 189 -2.05 -9.33 -2.67
C ILE A 189 -1.04 -10.35 -2.14
N ILE A 190 0.26 -10.10 -2.34
CA ILE A 190 1.30 -11.08 -2.04
C ILE A 190 2.04 -10.73 -0.75
N LEU A 191 2.58 -9.52 -0.64
CA LEU A 191 3.50 -9.18 0.46
C LEU A 191 2.75 -8.89 1.77
N ALA A 192 1.61 -8.21 1.74
CA ALA A 192 0.89 -7.83 2.96
C ALA A 192 0.38 -9.05 3.77
N PRO A 193 -0.22 -10.09 3.18
CA PRO A 193 -0.60 -11.29 3.94
C PRO A 193 0.61 -12.05 4.52
N LEU A 194 1.73 -12.07 3.78
CA LEU A 194 2.99 -12.67 4.26
C LEU A 194 3.55 -11.88 5.45
N GLU A 195 3.53 -10.56 5.39
CA GLU A 195 3.95 -9.66 6.46
C GLU A 195 3.09 -9.86 7.73
N GLU A 196 1.77 -9.91 7.58
CA GLU A 196 0.85 -10.17 8.71
C GLU A 196 1.13 -11.53 9.36
N SER A 197 1.35 -12.57 8.55
CA SER A 197 1.69 -13.91 9.02
C SER A 197 3.05 -13.93 9.76
N ALA A 198 4.05 -13.25 9.21
CA ALA A 198 5.38 -13.13 9.83
C ALA A 198 5.31 -12.34 11.14
N SER A 199 4.56 -11.25 11.18
CA SER A 199 4.34 -10.44 12.38
C SER A 199 3.70 -11.26 13.50
N ASN A 200 2.64 -12.02 13.20
CA ASN A 200 2.00 -12.91 14.17
C ASN A 200 2.96 -13.98 14.70
N TYR A 201 3.76 -14.59 13.81
CA TYR A 201 4.76 -15.57 14.19
C TYR A 201 5.84 -14.98 15.11
N PHE A 202 6.44 -13.85 14.75
CA PHE A 202 7.50 -13.25 15.56
C PHE A 202 7.00 -12.73 16.89
N GLN A 203 5.79 -12.15 16.95
CA GLN A 203 5.20 -11.72 18.23
C GLN A 203 4.91 -12.88 19.18
N ALA A 204 4.57 -14.07 18.65
CA ALA A 204 4.32 -15.25 19.47
C ALA A 204 5.61 -15.92 19.98
N ASN A 205 6.71 -15.85 19.21
CA ASN A 205 7.96 -16.55 19.51
C ASN A 205 9.05 -15.65 20.13
N LEU A 206 8.94 -14.33 19.97
CA LEU A 206 9.84 -13.36 20.62
C LEU A 206 9.20 -12.81 21.88
N LYS A 207 9.84 -13.03 23.03
CA LYS A 207 9.44 -12.40 24.30
C LYS A 207 10.00 -10.98 24.35
N ARG A 208 9.12 -9.98 24.54
CA ARG A 208 9.52 -8.58 24.75
C ARG A 208 10.27 -8.38 26.07
N GLU A 209 10.05 -9.27 27.04
CA GLU A 209 10.66 -9.25 28.37
C GLU A 209 11.18 -10.64 28.74
N GLY A 210 12.43 -10.70 29.21
CA GLY A 210 13.11 -11.95 29.59
C GLY A 210 14.04 -12.52 28.52
N THR A 211 14.84 -13.50 28.90
CA THR A 211 15.77 -14.22 28.02
C THR A 211 15.10 -15.45 27.42
N LEU A 212 15.16 -15.55 26.09
CA LEU A 212 14.75 -16.76 25.37
C LEU A 212 15.82 -17.85 25.53
N PRO A 213 15.43 -19.13 25.66
CA PRO A 213 16.36 -20.24 25.50
C PRO A 213 17.10 -20.14 24.16
N LYS A 214 18.40 -20.43 24.15
CA LYS A 214 19.23 -20.30 22.92
C LYS A 214 18.68 -21.13 21.75
N SER A 215 18.11 -22.30 21.99
CA SER A 215 17.52 -23.16 20.96
C SER A 215 16.28 -22.53 20.30
N GLU A 216 15.38 -21.96 21.08
CA GLU A 216 14.18 -21.27 20.59
C GLU A 216 14.54 -19.99 19.83
N LEU A 217 15.51 -19.24 20.35
CA LEU A 217 16.05 -18.07 19.67
C LEU A 217 16.65 -18.44 18.32
N ARG A 218 17.48 -19.49 18.26
CA ARG A 218 18.11 -19.95 17.02
C ARG A 218 17.07 -20.34 15.98
N LYS A 219 16.06 -21.13 16.37
CA LYS A 219 14.95 -21.51 15.48
C LYS A 219 14.20 -20.30 14.92
N THR A 220 13.99 -19.27 15.74
CA THR A 220 13.33 -18.03 15.32
C THR A 220 14.20 -17.23 14.35
N ILE A 221 15.52 -17.18 14.57
CA ILE A 221 16.48 -16.55 13.65
C ILE A 221 16.53 -17.30 12.32
N ASP A 222 16.60 -18.63 12.33
CA ASP A 222 16.63 -19.46 11.11
C ASP A 222 15.34 -19.25 10.30
N THR A 223 14.19 -19.18 10.99
CA THR A 223 12.90 -18.86 10.36
C THR A 223 12.91 -17.45 9.76
N PHE A 224 13.45 -16.46 10.48
CA PHE A 224 13.59 -15.09 9.96
C PHE A 224 14.45 -15.02 8.70
N VAL A 225 15.62 -15.67 8.70
CA VAL A 225 16.51 -15.74 7.53
C VAL A 225 15.84 -16.44 6.36
N SER A 226 15.15 -17.55 6.61
CA SER A 226 14.41 -18.30 5.58
C SER A 226 13.31 -17.44 4.95
N LEU A 227 12.46 -16.81 5.76
CA LEU A 227 11.40 -15.93 5.28
C LEU A 227 11.97 -14.75 4.49
N LEU A 228 13.01 -14.09 5.02
CA LEU A 228 13.65 -12.94 4.37
C LEU A 228 14.25 -13.33 3.00
N ARG A 229 14.87 -14.51 2.92
CA ARG A 229 15.40 -15.06 1.66
C ARG A 229 14.27 -15.36 0.67
N GLN A 230 13.18 -15.96 1.10
CA GLN A 230 12.04 -16.28 0.24
C GLN A 230 11.36 -15.03 -0.33
N VAL A 231 11.12 -14.01 0.49
CA VAL A 231 10.52 -12.75 0.00
C VAL A 231 11.47 -11.98 -0.90
N PHE A 232 12.79 -12.04 -0.63
CA PHE A 232 13.80 -11.43 -1.50
C PHE A 232 13.84 -12.10 -2.87
N ILE A 233 13.89 -13.44 -2.91
CA ILE A 233 13.84 -14.21 -4.16
C ILE A 233 12.55 -13.94 -4.92
N SER A 234 11.40 -13.93 -4.24
CA SER A 234 10.10 -13.63 -4.85
C SER A 234 10.07 -12.23 -5.46
N GLY A 235 10.61 -11.23 -4.73
CA GLY A 235 10.80 -9.88 -5.23
C GLY A 235 11.68 -9.84 -6.48
N LEU A 236 12.82 -10.55 -6.49
CA LEU A 236 13.71 -10.62 -7.65
C LEU A 236 13.04 -11.25 -8.88
N VAL A 237 12.27 -12.34 -8.69
CA VAL A 237 11.48 -12.96 -9.75
C VAL A 237 10.49 -11.93 -10.32
N ILE A 238 9.71 -11.27 -9.46
CA ILE A 238 8.78 -10.22 -9.87
C ILE A 238 9.51 -9.13 -10.65
N CYS A 239 10.66 -8.66 -10.17
CA CYS A 239 11.45 -7.62 -10.84
C CYS A 239 11.92 -8.05 -12.23
N VAL A 240 12.53 -9.23 -12.35
CA VAL A 240 13.07 -9.77 -13.61
C VAL A 240 12.00 -9.89 -14.69
N PHE A 241 10.82 -10.41 -14.35
CA PHE A 241 9.72 -10.54 -15.31
C PHE A 241 9.00 -9.20 -15.52
N SER A 242 8.85 -8.36 -14.49
CA SER A 242 8.14 -7.08 -14.66
C SER A 242 8.81 -6.19 -15.69
N ILE A 243 10.15 -6.20 -15.82
CA ILE A 243 10.86 -5.33 -16.76
C ILE A 243 10.40 -5.54 -18.21
N PRO A 244 10.55 -6.71 -18.84
CA PRO A 244 10.15 -6.93 -20.23
C PRO A 244 8.63 -6.86 -20.43
N TYR A 245 7.82 -7.22 -19.43
CA TYR A 245 6.35 -7.22 -19.54
C TYR A 245 5.68 -5.89 -19.14
N SER A 246 6.43 -4.88 -18.69
CA SER A 246 5.86 -3.60 -18.24
C SER A 246 5.09 -2.86 -19.33
N LYS A 247 5.57 -2.88 -20.59
CA LYS A 247 4.86 -2.24 -21.72
C LYS A 247 3.49 -2.88 -21.95
N LEU A 248 3.43 -4.21 -21.91
CA LEU A 248 2.19 -4.96 -22.04
C LEU A 248 1.24 -4.65 -20.88
N ALA A 249 1.76 -4.66 -19.65
CA ALA A 249 0.97 -4.38 -18.45
C ALA A 249 0.33 -2.99 -18.47
N VAL A 250 1.08 -1.92 -18.78
CA VAL A 250 0.46 -0.58 -18.83
C VAL A 250 -0.43 -0.39 -20.05
N ASN A 251 -0.17 -1.07 -21.17
CA ASN A 251 -1.07 -1.04 -22.32
C ASN A 251 -2.43 -1.67 -22.00
N ILE A 252 -2.44 -2.82 -21.31
CA ILE A 252 -3.68 -3.46 -20.85
C ILE A 252 -4.41 -2.57 -19.83
N PHE A 253 -3.67 -1.93 -18.92
CA PHE A 253 -4.27 -1.17 -17.82
C PHE A 253 -4.81 0.21 -18.24
N GLY A 254 -4.06 0.96 -19.06
CA GLY A 254 -4.42 2.33 -19.41
C GLY A 254 -4.10 2.75 -20.84
N GLY A 255 -3.78 1.79 -21.71
CA GLY A 255 -3.68 2.01 -23.16
C GLY A 255 -2.64 3.04 -23.57
N PRO A 256 -2.89 3.77 -24.69
CA PRO A 256 -1.94 4.74 -25.26
C PRO A 256 -1.52 5.82 -24.27
N LEU A 257 -2.43 6.28 -23.41
CA LEU A 257 -2.13 7.31 -22.40
C LEU A 257 -0.93 6.90 -21.54
N LEU A 258 -0.88 5.66 -21.04
CA LEU A 258 0.23 5.21 -20.20
C LEU A 258 1.46 4.83 -21.02
N VAL A 259 1.28 4.25 -22.20
CA VAL A 259 2.39 3.82 -23.05
C VAL A 259 3.18 5.03 -23.57
N GLU A 260 2.49 6.06 -24.07
CA GLU A 260 3.13 7.26 -24.63
C GLU A 260 3.77 8.16 -23.57
N ASN A 261 3.25 8.14 -22.34
CA ASN A 261 3.71 9.03 -21.25
C ASN A 261 4.66 8.33 -20.27
N ARG A 262 5.46 7.37 -20.75
CA ARG A 262 6.51 6.66 -19.99
C ARG A 262 6.02 5.85 -18.79
N GLY A 263 4.78 5.35 -18.82
CA GLY A 263 4.24 4.47 -17.77
C GLY A 263 5.00 3.15 -17.63
N ALA A 264 5.44 2.56 -18.75
CA ALA A 264 6.19 1.30 -18.72
C ALA A 264 7.53 1.43 -17.98
N PRO A 265 8.43 2.38 -18.30
CA PRO A 265 9.64 2.61 -17.50
C PRO A 265 9.37 2.90 -16.01
N MET A 266 8.28 3.59 -15.67
CA MET A 266 7.92 3.82 -14.26
C MET A 266 7.54 2.52 -13.57
N LEU A 267 6.79 1.64 -14.23
CA LEU A 267 6.43 0.31 -13.69
C LEU A 267 7.67 -0.58 -13.52
N MET A 268 8.65 -0.49 -14.43
CA MET A 268 9.94 -1.18 -14.28
C MET A 268 10.68 -0.73 -13.01
N LEU A 269 10.73 0.58 -12.75
CA LEU A 269 11.32 1.13 -11.53
C LEU A 269 10.52 0.72 -10.28
N TYR A 270 9.20 0.71 -10.37
CA TYR A 270 8.34 0.22 -9.29
C TYR A 270 8.62 -1.26 -8.96
N ALA A 271 8.96 -2.08 -9.95
CA ALA A 271 9.30 -3.47 -9.71
C ALA A 271 10.58 -3.63 -8.87
N VAL A 272 11.54 -2.71 -8.99
CA VAL A 272 12.71 -2.64 -8.08
C VAL A 272 12.25 -2.26 -6.67
N TYR A 273 11.36 -1.26 -6.57
CA TYR A 273 10.78 -0.84 -5.29
C TYR A 273 10.06 -2.00 -4.56
N LEU A 274 9.36 -2.89 -5.27
CA LEU A 274 8.72 -4.08 -4.68
C LEU A 274 9.73 -5.01 -3.98
N VAL A 275 10.94 -5.16 -4.50
CA VAL A 275 12.00 -5.96 -3.84
C VAL A 275 12.38 -5.33 -2.49
N ILE A 276 12.49 -4.00 -2.46
CA ILE A 276 12.84 -3.25 -1.25
C ILE A 276 11.71 -3.35 -0.22
N ILE A 277 10.44 -3.20 -0.64
CA ILE A 277 9.28 -3.38 0.25
C ILE A 277 9.28 -4.78 0.88
N ALA A 278 9.53 -5.82 0.08
CA ALA A 278 9.51 -7.20 0.55
C ALA A 278 10.54 -7.44 1.69
N ILE A 279 11.75 -6.90 1.55
CA ILE A 279 12.79 -6.93 2.59
C ILE A 279 12.36 -6.11 3.81
N ASN A 280 11.82 -4.91 3.58
CA ASN A 280 11.38 -4.02 4.65
C ASN A 280 10.32 -4.67 5.55
N GLY A 281 9.27 -5.27 4.96
CA GLY A 281 8.19 -5.89 5.73
C GLY A 281 8.71 -6.93 6.74
N ILE A 282 9.51 -7.91 6.29
CA ILE A 282 10.02 -8.96 7.17
C ILE A 282 11.02 -8.44 8.22
N THR A 283 11.93 -7.53 7.82
CA THR A 283 12.92 -6.93 8.74
C THR A 283 12.26 -6.06 9.81
N GLU A 284 11.26 -5.26 9.45
CA GLU A 284 10.52 -4.42 10.39
C GLU A 284 9.64 -5.26 11.32
N CYS A 285 8.97 -6.31 10.84
CA CYS A 285 8.19 -7.23 11.69
C CYS A 285 9.05 -7.87 12.79
N PHE A 286 10.24 -8.37 12.44
CA PHE A 286 11.13 -8.97 13.42
C PHE A 286 11.61 -7.92 14.43
N ALA A 287 12.10 -6.77 13.94
CA ALA A 287 12.61 -5.71 14.79
C ALA A 287 11.54 -5.20 15.76
N PHE A 288 10.32 -4.94 15.27
CA PHE A 288 9.21 -4.48 16.10
C PHE A 288 8.82 -5.51 17.16
N SER A 289 8.89 -6.80 16.83
CA SER A 289 8.57 -7.89 17.78
C SER A 289 9.61 -8.04 18.88
N SER A 290 10.89 -7.71 18.62
CA SER A 290 11.96 -7.74 19.62
C SER A 290 12.08 -6.46 20.48
N MET A 291 11.42 -5.36 20.11
CA MET A 291 11.52 -4.09 20.83
C MET A 291 10.76 -4.08 22.17
N ASN A 292 11.39 -3.50 23.18
CA ASN A 292 10.74 -3.16 24.45
C ASN A 292 9.93 -1.85 24.36
N HIS A 293 9.18 -1.51 25.41
CA HIS A 293 8.32 -0.32 25.44
C HIS A 293 9.06 1.01 25.16
N SER A 294 10.29 1.17 25.64
CA SER A 294 11.09 2.37 25.37
C SER A 294 11.52 2.43 23.91
N GLN A 295 11.99 1.31 23.36
CA GLN A 295 12.44 1.21 21.98
C GLN A 295 11.28 1.39 20.99
N ILE A 296 10.06 0.97 21.33
CA ILE A 296 8.86 1.26 20.53
C ILE A 296 8.61 2.77 20.44
N ASN A 297 8.81 3.51 21.53
CA ASN A 297 8.68 4.97 21.51
C ASN A 297 9.77 5.63 20.66
N ASP A 298 11.00 5.13 20.72
CA ASP A 298 12.10 5.59 19.88
C ASP A 298 11.86 5.29 18.39
N HIS A 299 11.33 4.10 18.08
CA HIS A 299 10.92 3.71 16.74
C HIS A 299 9.80 4.61 16.21
N ARG A 300 8.81 4.93 17.04
CA ARG A 300 7.76 5.92 16.70
C ARG A 300 8.36 7.30 16.39
N ASN A 301 9.32 7.75 17.21
CA ASN A 301 10.02 9.02 16.98
C ASN A 301 10.88 8.99 15.71
N PHE A 302 11.50 7.86 15.40
CA PHE A 302 12.23 7.63 14.16
C PHE A 302 11.28 7.71 12.95
N LEU A 303 10.15 7.00 12.98
CA LEU A 303 9.15 7.07 11.91
C LEU A 303 8.67 8.50 11.68
N PHE A 304 8.42 9.27 12.75
CA PHE A 304 8.05 10.68 12.65
C PHE A 304 9.13 11.52 11.93
N LYS A 305 10.40 11.36 12.29
CA LYS A 305 11.51 12.07 11.63
C LYS A 305 11.70 11.62 10.18
N SER A 306 11.60 10.32 9.90
CA SER A 306 11.66 9.76 8.55
C SER A 306 10.52 10.32 7.69
N SER A 307 9.34 10.54 8.26
CA SER A 307 8.19 11.14 7.54
C SER A 307 8.48 12.52 7.00
N ILE A 308 9.09 13.37 7.85
CA ILE A 308 9.47 14.72 7.45
C ILE A 308 10.56 14.64 6.38
N GLY A 309 11.55 13.76 6.55
CA GLY A 309 12.59 13.52 5.54
C GLY A 309 12.01 13.06 4.21
N HIS A 310 11.10 12.09 4.21
CA HIS A 310 10.43 11.57 3.02
C HIS A 310 9.63 12.66 2.30
N LEU A 311 8.93 13.53 3.03
CA LEU A 311 8.23 14.68 2.44
C LEU A 311 9.20 15.64 1.73
N VAL A 312 10.36 15.94 2.33
CA VAL A 312 11.40 16.78 1.70
C VAL A 312 11.95 16.12 0.43
N VAL A 313 12.20 14.80 0.47
CA VAL A 313 12.66 14.06 -0.71
C VAL A 313 11.59 14.06 -1.82
N ASN A 314 10.32 13.92 -1.47
CA ASN A 314 9.19 14.02 -2.40
C ASN A 314 9.02 15.43 -2.99
N LEU A 315 9.48 16.49 -2.31
CA LEU A 315 9.47 17.85 -2.87
C LEU A 315 10.66 18.10 -3.80
N THR A 316 11.80 17.45 -3.55
CA THR A 316 13.07 17.75 -4.23
C THR A 316 13.35 16.86 -5.44
N LEU A 317 13.20 15.54 -5.33
CA LEU A 317 13.52 14.61 -6.43
C LEU A 317 12.66 14.81 -7.68
N PRO A 318 11.34 15.08 -7.60
CA PRO A 318 10.54 15.30 -8.79
C PRO A 318 10.93 16.54 -9.60
N ILE A 319 11.58 17.52 -8.98
CA ILE A 319 12.12 18.70 -9.70
C ILE A 319 13.15 18.26 -10.74
N PHE A 320 13.97 17.25 -10.42
CA PHE A 320 15.05 16.78 -11.29
C PHE A 320 14.64 15.62 -12.20
N MET A 321 13.77 14.74 -11.72
CA MET A 321 13.48 13.44 -12.36
C MET A 321 12.01 13.27 -12.75
N GLY A 322 11.17 14.28 -12.54
CA GLY A 322 9.73 14.19 -12.76
C GLY A 322 9.10 13.09 -11.90
N PRO A 323 8.10 12.34 -12.41
CA PRO A 323 7.37 11.37 -11.60
C PRO A 323 8.20 10.19 -11.11
N PHE A 324 9.33 9.89 -11.77
CA PHE A 324 10.28 8.89 -11.28
C PHE A 324 10.85 9.25 -9.91
N GLY A 325 10.97 10.55 -9.62
CA GLY A 325 11.46 11.07 -8.35
C GLY A 325 10.64 10.59 -7.16
N PHE A 326 9.32 10.42 -7.32
CA PHE A 326 8.45 9.90 -6.26
C PHE A 326 8.70 8.42 -5.97
N ILE A 327 8.91 7.59 -7.00
CA ILE A 327 9.21 6.16 -6.79
C ILE A 327 10.58 6.00 -6.12
N ILE A 328 11.57 6.81 -6.52
CA ILE A 328 12.90 6.82 -5.88
C ILE A 328 12.81 7.31 -4.43
N ALA A 329 12.00 8.34 -4.15
CA ALA A 329 11.76 8.81 -2.79
C ALA A 329 11.19 7.70 -1.89
N LYS A 330 10.30 6.86 -2.42
CA LYS A 330 9.80 5.68 -1.72
C LYS A 330 10.87 4.61 -1.50
N CYS A 331 11.73 4.38 -2.50
CA CYS A 331 12.88 3.48 -2.34
C CYS A 331 13.80 3.95 -1.21
N ILE A 332 14.11 5.25 -1.16
CA ILE A 332 14.94 5.85 -0.11
C ILE A 332 14.30 5.67 1.27
N ASP A 333 13.00 5.97 1.42
CA ASP A 333 12.30 5.78 2.71
C ASP A 333 12.36 4.33 3.17
N MET A 334 12.08 3.36 2.28
CA MET A 334 12.14 1.94 2.64
C MET A 334 13.56 1.48 2.98
N VAL A 335 14.59 1.96 2.28
CA VAL A 335 15.99 1.64 2.61
C VAL A 335 16.39 2.20 3.98
N VAL A 336 15.99 3.43 4.30
CA VAL A 336 16.24 4.04 5.61
C VAL A 336 15.57 3.24 6.73
N ARG A 337 14.35 2.73 6.50
CA ARG A 337 13.65 1.85 7.45
C ARG A 337 14.35 0.50 7.60
N ILE A 338 14.74 -0.15 6.50
CA ILE A 338 15.52 -1.41 6.54
C ILE A 338 16.79 -1.20 7.37
N TRP A 339 17.52 -0.11 7.13
CA TRP A 339 18.73 0.21 7.88
C TRP A 339 18.46 0.35 9.39
N TYR A 340 17.40 1.07 9.77
CA TYR A 340 17.03 1.23 11.18
C TYR A 340 16.66 -0.11 11.83
N SER A 341 15.80 -0.89 11.18
CA SER A 341 15.36 -2.21 11.66
C SER A 341 16.54 -3.18 11.78
N TYR A 342 17.41 -3.23 10.77
CA TYR A 342 18.60 -4.07 10.78
C TYR A 342 19.60 -3.67 11.87
N ASN A 343 19.80 -2.37 12.12
CA ASN A 343 20.62 -1.88 13.23
C ASN A 343 20.05 -2.27 14.60
N HIS A 344 18.73 -2.31 14.76
CA HIS A 344 18.11 -2.81 15.98
C HIS A 344 18.34 -4.33 16.13
N ILE A 345 18.07 -5.10 15.08
CA ILE A 345 18.25 -6.56 15.07
C ILE A 345 19.69 -6.94 15.42
N THR A 346 20.66 -6.27 14.81
CA THR A 346 22.08 -6.55 15.03
C THR A 346 22.51 -6.27 16.46
N LYS A 347 22.05 -5.16 17.03
CA LYS A 347 22.31 -4.83 18.45
C LYS A 347 21.62 -5.80 19.42
N TRP A 348 20.44 -6.28 19.06
CA TRP A 348 19.67 -7.19 19.90
C TRP A 348 20.26 -8.61 19.90
N LEU A 349 20.60 -9.14 18.70
CA LEU A 349 21.18 -10.46 18.52
C LEU A 349 22.66 -10.56 18.90
N LYS A 350 23.42 -9.45 18.79
CA LYS A 350 24.88 -9.41 19.05
C LYS A 350 25.63 -10.50 18.28
N ASP A 351 26.20 -11.49 18.97
CA ASP A 351 27.01 -12.56 18.39
C ASP A 351 26.17 -13.60 17.63
N GLU A 352 24.86 -13.67 17.88
CA GLU A 352 23.92 -14.56 17.18
C GLU A 352 23.39 -13.92 15.87
N THR A 353 23.99 -12.81 15.42
CA THR A 353 23.56 -12.14 14.20
C THR A 353 23.82 -12.99 12.95
N PRO A 354 22.79 -13.25 12.12
CA PRO A 354 23.01 -13.98 10.88
C PRO A 354 23.81 -13.12 9.90
N SER A 355 24.71 -13.75 9.17
CA SER A 355 25.45 -13.10 8.09
C SER A 355 24.50 -12.66 6.98
N ILE A 356 24.70 -11.47 6.41
CA ILE A 356 23.90 -10.95 5.28
C ILE A 356 23.94 -11.91 4.08
N PHE A 357 25.05 -12.63 3.89
CA PHE A 357 25.21 -13.61 2.82
C PHE A 357 24.24 -14.80 2.92
N SER A 358 23.63 -15.04 4.09
CA SER A 358 22.62 -16.12 4.26
C SER A 358 21.33 -15.87 3.49
N VAL A 359 21.03 -14.60 3.16
CA VAL A 359 19.82 -14.18 2.44
C VAL A 359 20.04 -14.19 0.92
N VAL A 360 21.31 -14.16 0.49
CA VAL A 360 21.66 -14.03 -0.94
C VAL A 360 21.25 -15.31 -1.69
N PRO A 361 20.59 -15.18 -2.87
CA PRO A 361 20.22 -16.32 -3.69
C PRO A 361 21.44 -17.14 -4.12
N SER A 362 21.23 -18.44 -4.35
CA SER A 362 22.28 -19.30 -4.86
C SER A 362 22.77 -18.83 -6.24
N PHE A 363 24.05 -19.05 -6.52
CA PHE A 363 24.66 -18.67 -7.80
C PHE A 363 23.90 -19.23 -9.02
N ASN A 364 23.42 -20.48 -8.92
CA ASN A 364 22.61 -21.12 -9.98
C ASN A 364 21.30 -20.37 -10.23
N LEU A 365 20.60 -19.95 -9.16
CA LEU A 365 19.37 -19.19 -9.28
C LEU A 365 19.62 -17.81 -9.91
N VAL A 366 20.73 -17.15 -9.53
CA VAL A 366 21.12 -15.87 -10.14
C VAL A 366 21.37 -16.02 -11.65
N ILE A 367 22.10 -17.07 -12.06
CA ILE A 367 22.30 -17.35 -13.50
C ILE A 367 20.97 -17.61 -14.20
N MET A 368 20.07 -18.41 -13.61
CA MET A 368 18.76 -18.69 -14.18
C MET A 368 17.90 -17.42 -14.34
N LEU A 369 17.94 -16.52 -13.36
CA LEU A 369 17.24 -15.24 -13.41
C LEU A 369 17.82 -14.32 -14.49
N ILE A 370 19.16 -14.21 -14.58
CA ILE A 370 19.83 -13.43 -15.63
C ILE A 370 19.50 -14.02 -17.02
N PHE A 371 19.58 -15.33 -17.18
CA PHE A 371 19.23 -16.01 -18.43
C PHE A 371 17.77 -15.73 -18.81
N SER A 372 16.84 -15.89 -17.86
CA SER A 372 15.43 -15.59 -18.07
C SER A 372 15.20 -14.14 -18.46
N PHE A 373 15.88 -13.19 -17.80
CA PHE A 373 15.83 -11.78 -18.13
C PHE A 373 16.30 -11.51 -19.57
N LEU A 374 17.42 -12.10 -19.99
CA LEU A 374 17.95 -11.92 -21.34
C LEU A 374 17.01 -12.49 -22.39
N VAL A 375 16.51 -13.71 -22.21
CA VAL A 375 15.58 -14.37 -23.13
C VAL A 375 14.28 -13.57 -23.27
N THR A 376 13.71 -13.13 -22.16
CA THR A 376 12.47 -12.35 -22.17
C THR A 376 12.68 -10.94 -22.73
N SER A 377 13.84 -10.31 -22.52
CA SER A 377 14.19 -9.02 -23.14
C SER A 377 14.39 -9.13 -24.65
N ILE A 378 15.04 -10.20 -25.14
CA ILE A 378 15.14 -10.50 -26.57
C ILE A 378 13.75 -10.73 -27.17
N SER A 379 12.90 -11.49 -26.47
CA SER A 379 11.50 -11.71 -26.87
C SER A 379 10.70 -10.40 -26.96
N LEU A 380 10.92 -9.44 -26.05
CA LEU A 380 10.30 -8.11 -26.13
C LEU A 380 10.74 -7.36 -27.39
N LEU A 381 12.02 -7.44 -27.76
CA LEU A 381 12.54 -6.79 -28.97
C LEU A 381 12.00 -7.46 -30.24
N LEU A 382 11.92 -8.78 -30.27
CA LEU A 382 11.46 -9.54 -31.44
C LEU A 382 9.95 -9.51 -31.64
N PHE A 383 9.17 -9.64 -30.56
CA PHE A 383 7.72 -9.81 -30.62
C PHE A 383 6.97 -8.66 -29.95
N GLY A 384 7.40 -8.19 -28.77
CA GLY A 384 6.67 -7.17 -28.01
C GLY A 384 6.79 -5.73 -28.54
N SER A 385 7.64 -5.49 -29.54
CA SER A 385 7.80 -4.18 -30.18
C SER A 385 6.78 -3.92 -31.28
N THR A 386 6.17 -4.97 -31.83
CA THR A 386 5.16 -4.91 -32.88
C THR A 386 3.77 -5.19 -32.31
N ASP A 387 2.79 -4.34 -32.63
CA ASP A 387 1.41 -4.55 -32.20
C ASP A 387 0.79 -5.74 -32.94
N GLY A 388 0.10 -6.60 -32.19
CA GLY A 388 -0.60 -7.75 -32.75
C GLY A 388 -0.79 -8.87 -31.73
N TYR A 389 -1.95 -9.53 -31.79
CA TYR A 389 -2.30 -10.62 -30.87
C TYR A 389 -1.33 -11.80 -30.95
N ILE A 390 -0.86 -12.15 -32.16
CA ILE A 390 0.09 -13.26 -32.37
C ILE A 390 1.44 -12.92 -31.72
N HIS A 391 1.95 -11.71 -31.96
CA HIS A 391 3.22 -11.27 -31.39
C HIS A 391 3.15 -11.14 -29.86
N THR A 392 2.05 -10.60 -29.34
CA THR A 392 1.81 -10.51 -27.89
C THR A 392 1.70 -11.91 -27.27
N GLY A 393 0.98 -12.82 -27.92
CA GLY A 393 0.86 -14.22 -27.50
C GLY A 393 2.20 -14.96 -27.49
N ALA A 394 3.03 -14.76 -28.53
CA ALA A 394 4.37 -15.33 -28.60
C ALA A 394 5.27 -14.80 -27.47
N HIS A 395 5.23 -13.48 -27.22
CA HIS A 395 5.99 -12.87 -26.12
C HIS A 395 5.57 -13.46 -24.76
N LEU A 396 4.26 -13.54 -24.50
CA LEU A 396 3.70 -14.15 -23.30
C LEU A 396 4.06 -15.63 -23.15
N ALA A 397 4.07 -16.40 -24.24
CA ALA A 397 4.44 -17.81 -24.20
C ALA A 397 5.90 -18.03 -23.80
N VAL A 398 6.82 -17.19 -24.32
CA VAL A 398 8.23 -17.21 -23.91
C VAL A 398 8.36 -16.86 -22.43
N GLY A 399 7.66 -15.83 -21.97
CA GLY A 399 7.62 -15.43 -20.56
C GLY A 399 7.10 -16.51 -19.64
N GLY A 400 5.94 -17.08 -19.96
CA GLY A 400 5.32 -18.16 -19.21
C GLY A 400 6.24 -19.38 -19.11
N THR A 401 6.91 -19.74 -20.20
CA THR A 401 7.87 -20.85 -20.21
C THR A 401 9.06 -20.56 -19.28
N MET A 402 9.68 -19.38 -19.39
CA MET A 402 10.80 -19.01 -18.52
C MET A 402 10.38 -18.91 -17.05
N PHE A 403 9.19 -18.37 -16.77
CA PHE A 403 8.64 -18.29 -15.42
C PHE A 403 8.43 -19.68 -14.81
N LEU A 404 7.84 -20.61 -15.56
CA LEU A 404 7.64 -22.00 -15.11
C LEU A 404 8.98 -22.71 -14.86
N LEU A 405 10.00 -22.48 -15.69
CA LEU A 405 11.34 -23.03 -15.47
C LEU A 405 11.99 -22.50 -14.19
N VAL A 406 11.87 -21.18 -13.94
CA VAL A 406 12.38 -20.58 -12.69
C VAL A 406 11.61 -21.11 -11.48
N ALA A 407 10.28 -21.17 -11.55
CA ALA A 407 9.43 -21.69 -10.47
C ALA A 407 9.74 -23.16 -10.18
N TRP A 408 9.93 -23.98 -11.22
CA TRP A 408 10.36 -25.37 -11.09
C TRP A 408 11.73 -25.47 -10.41
N HIS A 409 12.72 -24.68 -10.85
CA HIS A 409 14.03 -24.67 -10.23
C HIS A 409 13.98 -24.27 -8.75
N LEU A 410 13.17 -23.27 -8.40
CA LEU A 410 12.95 -22.83 -7.02
C LEU A 410 12.39 -23.96 -6.17
N TYR A 411 11.31 -24.61 -6.61
CA TYR A 411 10.68 -25.72 -5.90
C TYR A 411 11.66 -26.87 -5.61
N PHE A 412 12.44 -27.29 -6.61
CA PHE A 412 13.43 -28.35 -6.42
C PHE A 412 14.59 -27.92 -5.51
N SER A 413 15.04 -26.67 -5.64
CA SER A 413 16.12 -26.14 -4.80
C SER A 413 15.69 -26.06 -3.32
N GLU A 414 14.43 -25.74 -3.04
CA GLU A 414 13.88 -25.72 -1.68
C GLU A 414 13.74 -27.15 -1.13
N GLN A 415 13.22 -28.11 -1.91
CA GLN A 415 13.15 -29.50 -1.46
C GLN A 415 14.53 -30.09 -1.11
N LEU A 416 15.54 -29.78 -1.92
CA LEU A 416 16.92 -30.19 -1.66
C LEU A 416 17.48 -29.52 -0.40
N PHE A 417 17.10 -28.27 -0.12
CA PHE A 417 17.48 -27.56 1.09
C PHE A 417 16.84 -28.19 2.33
N THR A 418 15.52 -28.42 2.33
CA THR A 418 14.80 -29.05 3.44
C THR A 418 15.30 -30.47 3.73
N LYS A 419 15.63 -31.26 2.70
CA LYS A 419 16.21 -32.60 2.88
C LYS A 419 17.57 -32.56 3.57
N ARG A 420 18.47 -31.66 3.14
CA ARG A 420 19.80 -31.50 3.75
C ARG A 420 19.74 -30.97 5.19
N GLU A 421 18.68 -30.25 5.52
CA GLU A 421 18.46 -29.75 6.88
C GLU A 421 17.94 -30.86 7.80
N HIS A 422 17.07 -31.74 7.30
CA HIS A 422 16.66 -32.97 8.01
C HIS A 422 17.85 -33.90 8.27
N GLU A 423 18.70 -34.13 7.25
CA GLU A 423 19.90 -34.96 7.35
C GLU A 423 21.00 -34.39 8.27
N ARG A 424 20.90 -33.12 8.72
CA ARG A 424 21.82 -32.54 9.72
C ARG A 424 21.31 -32.63 11.16
N ILE A 425 20.01 -32.88 11.33
CA ILE A 425 19.35 -32.94 12.64
C ILE A 425 19.30 -34.40 13.14
N GLU A 426 19.30 -35.37 12.22
CA GLU A 426 19.64 -36.78 12.48
C GLU A 426 21.15 -36.98 12.63
#